data_AF-A0A2S8EX48-F1
#
_entry.id   AF-A0A2S8EX48-F1
#
_cell.length_a   1.000
_cell.length_b   1.000
_cell.length_c   1.000
_cell.angle_alpha   90.00
_cell.angle_beta   90.00
_cell.angle_gamma   90.00
#
_symmetry.space_group_name_H-M   'P 1'
#
loop_
_entity.id
_entity.type
_entity.pdbx_description
1 polymer ?
#
loop_
_entity_poly.entity_id
_entity_poly.type
_entity_poly.pdbx_seq_one_letter_code
_entity_poly.pdbx_strand_id
1 'polypeptide(L)'
;MSRLFEELDWQPTPIGAVSLRRRRELKLGVDVYEIRLGHEFLMTSLFTASEIALARLGLGALTAPAPDVVVGGLGLGYTAQAVLAEARVASLTVVEMLAPVIEWHETGLLPLGAELTGDPRCRLVQGDFFEMAASTGGFDEARPGRRFDAILVDIDHAPSPDMLLDERSEGFYTPDGLAAMTRHLHPGGVFGLWSNDRPDAGVTEALATVFDEAWAEPVTFENPLQNRPFTQTVYLARTAR
;
A
#
# COMPACT_ATOMS: atom_id res chain seq x y z
N MET A 1 -14.81 -28.23 15.07
CA MET A 1 -15.12 -27.08 14.19
C MET A 1 -13.95 -26.92 13.23
N SER A 2 -14.23 -26.75 11.93
CA SER A 2 -13.30 -27.00 10.81
C SER A 2 -11.98 -26.21 10.96
N ARG A 3 -10.84 -26.90 11.05
CA ARG A 3 -9.50 -26.28 11.10
C ARG A 3 -9.00 -25.74 9.75
N LEU A 4 -9.84 -25.77 8.71
CA LEU A 4 -9.42 -25.52 7.32
C LEU A 4 -9.79 -24.13 6.82
N PHE A 5 -10.87 -23.54 7.34
CA PHE A 5 -11.38 -22.25 6.91
C PHE A 5 -12.23 -21.63 8.02
N GLU A 6 -12.07 -20.33 8.21
CA GLU A 6 -12.82 -19.51 9.16
C GLU A 6 -12.95 -18.09 8.60
N GLU A 7 -14.15 -17.53 8.66
CA GLU A 7 -14.38 -16.10 8.46
C GLU A 7 -14.23 -15.43 9.83
N LEU A 8 -13.18 -14.62 9.98
CA LEU A 8 -12.81 -13.99 11.25
C LEU A 8 -13.67 -12.77 11.53
N ASP A 9 -13.98 -12.01 10.47
CA ASP A 9 -14.89 -10.87 10.55
C ASP A 9 -15.51 -10.56 9.19
N TRP A 10 -16.66 -9.88 9.22
CA TRP A 10 -17.38 -9.40 8.06
C TRP A 10 -18.09 -8.10 8.42
N GLN A 11 -17.88 -7.05 7.63
CA GLN A 11 -18.49 -5.75 7.88
C GLN A 11 -18.91 -5.06 6.57
N PRO A 12 -20.10 -4.43 6.52
CA PRO A 12 -20.49 -3.62 5.37
C PRO A 12 -19.68 -2.31 5.34
N THR A 13 -19.23 -1.91 4.15
CA THR A 13 -18.54 -0.62 3.94
C THR A 13 -19.13 0.13 2.74
N PRO A 14 -18.83 1.43 2.54
CA PRO A 14 -19.35 2.20 1.41
C PRO A 14 -19.02 1.61 0.03
N ILE A 15 -17.94 0.83 -0.09
CA ILE A 15 -17.47 0.23 -1.35
C ILE A 15 -17.81 -1.26 -1.50
N GLY A 16 -18.65 -1.77 -0.60
CA GLY A 16 -18.97 -3.19 -0.52
C GLY A 16 -18.55 -3.81 0.81
N ALA A 17 -19.09 -4.98 1.10
CA ALA A 17 -18.76 -5.64 2.36
C ALA A 17 -17.34 -6.19 2.35
N VAL A 18 -16.58 -5.88 3.39
CA VAL A 18 -15.22 -6.39 3.57
C VAL A 18 -15.25 -7.61 4.49
N SER A 19 -14.44 -8.62 4.19
CA SER A 19 -14.38 -9.86 4.96
C SER A 19 -12.94 -10.29 5.18
N LEU A 20 -12.57 -10.54 6.44
CA LEU A 20 -11.31 -11.15 6.82
C LEU A 20 -11.50 -12.65 7.02
N ARG A 21 -10.66 -13.45 6.38
CA ARG A 21 -10.74 -14.90 6.42
C ARG A 21 -9.39 -15.50 6.76
N ARG A 22 -9.42 -16.61 7.49
CA ARG A 22 -8.27 -17.46 7.73
C ARG A 22 -8.54 -18.83 7.13
N ARG A 23 -7.63 -19.33 6.30
CA ARG A 23 -7.67 -20.70 5.80
C ARG A 23 -6.35 -21.41 5.99
N ARG A 24 -6.39 -22.73 6.09
CA ARG A 24 -5.19 -23.57 6.11
C ARG A 24 -4.76 -23.88 4.68
N GLU A 25 -3.58 -23.43 4.26
CA GLU A 25 -2.99 -23.89 3.00
C GLU A 25 -2.32 -25.24 3.24
N LEU A 26 -2.98 -26.31 2.81
CA LEU A 26 -2.55 -27.68 3.09
C LEU A 26 -1.23 -28.05 2.41
N LYS A 27 -0.95 -27.51 1.22
CA LYS A 27 0.32 -27.79 0.52
C LYS A 27 1.52 -27.21 1.25
N LEU A 28 1.33 -26.07 1.90
CA LEU A 28 2.41 -25.33 2.58
C LEU A 28 2.42 -25.53 4.10
N GLY A 29 1.33 -26.04 4.67
CA GLY A 29 1.22 -26.23 6.11
C GLY A 29 1.20 -24.92 6.91
N VAL A 30 0.66 -23.85 6.31
CA VAL A 30 0.58 -22.52 6.94
C VAL A 30 -0.87 -22.01 6.97
N ASP A 31 -1.15 -21.09 7.88
CA ASP A 31 -2.41 -20.34 7.87
C ASP A 31 -2.25 -19.12 6.97
N VAL A 32 -3.26 -18.89 6.14
CA VAL A 32 -3.32 -17.81 5.16
C VAL A 32 -4.45 -16.88 5.53
N TYR A 33 -4.15 -15.59 5.61
CA TYR A 33 -5.13 -14.54 5.82
C TYR A 33 -5.49 -13.92 4.48
N GLU A 34 -6.79 -13.69 4.27
CA GLU A 34 -7.33 -13.17 3.02
C GLU A 34 -8.34 -12.06 3.33
N ILE A 35 -8.24 -10.95 2.60
CA ILE A 35 -9.24 -9.88 2.62
C ILE A 35 -10.03 -9.96 1.32
N ARG A 36 -11.35 -9.91 1.42
CA ARG A 36 -12.28 -9.87 0.28
C ARG A 36 -13.14 -8.63 0.35
N LEU A 37 -13.47 -8.07 -0.81
CA LEU A 37 -14.43 -7.00 -0.98
C LEU A 37 -15.58 -7.48 -1.86
N GLY A 38 -16.77 -7.60 -1.26
CA GLY A 38 -17.91 -8.25 -1.90
C GLY A 38 -17.58 -9.68 -2.32
N HIS A 39 -17.53 -9.91 -3.63
CA HIS A 39 -17.17 -11.20 -4.21
C HIS A 39 -15.72 -11.28 -4.70
N GLU A 40 -14.98 -10.18 -4.67
CA GLU A 40 -13.62 -10.09 -5.19
C GLU A 40 -12.58 -10.43 -4.11
N PHE A 41 -11.43 -10.94 -4.55
CA PHE A 41 -10.29 -11.20 -3.68
C PHE A 41 -9.35 -10.00 -3.77
N LEU A 42 -9.18 -9.29 -2.65
CA LEU A 42 -8.28 -8.14 -2.60
C LEU A 42 -6.84 -8.60 -2.36
N MET A 43 -6.59 -9.33 -1.28
CA MET A 43 -5.21 -9.71 -0.96
C MET A 43 -5.09 -10.98 -0.14
N THR A 44 -3.89 -11.55 -0.13
CA THR A 44 -3.54 -12.78 0.57
C THR A 44 -2.17 -12.69 1.21
N SER A 45 -2.02 -13.23 2.42
CA SER A 45 -0.73 -13.32 3.11
C SER A 45 0.26 -14.31 2.47
N LEU A 46 -0.09 -14.95 1.34
CA LEU A 46 0.80 -15.86 0.61
C LEU A 46 1.78 -15.15 -0.34
N PHE A 47 1.41 -13.98 -0.85
CA PHE A 47 2.18 -13.28 -1.88
C PHE A 47 2.44 -11.85 -1.42
N THR A 48 3.44 -11.69 -0.56
CA THR A 48 3.75 -10.40 0.09
C THR A 48 5.02 -9.76 -0.45
N ALA A 49 5.61 -10.35 -1.50
CA ALA A 49 6.97 -10.04 -1.95
C ALA A 49 7.06 -8.64 -2.55
N SER A 50 6.03 -8.21 -3.27
CA SER A 50 5.94 -6.92 -3.94
C SER A 50 5.53 -5.80 -2.97
N GLU A 51 4.69 -6.06 -1.98
CA GLU A 51 4.41 -5.13 -0.86
C GLU A 51 5.70 -4.81 -0.09
N ILE A 52 6.48 -5.85 0.25
CA ILE A 52 7.79 -5.69 0.90
C ILE A 52 8.77 -4.96 -0.03
N ALA A 53 8.73 -5.25 -1.34
CA ALA A 53 9.59 -4.57 -2.31
C ALA A 53 9.23 -3.09 -2.46
N LEU A 54 7.95 -2.71 -2.45
CA LEU A 54 7.50 -1.32 -2.50
C LEU A 54 8.16 -0.52 -1.37
N ALA A 55 8.10 -1.01 -0.14
CA ALA A 55 8.76 -0.39 1.01
C ALA A 55 10.29 -0.28 0.83
N ARG A 56 10.94 -1.40 0.50
CA ARG A 56 12.41 -1.45 0.40
C ARG A 56 12.98 -0.60 -0.73
N LEU A 57 12.35 -0.64 -1.91
CA LEU A 57 12.79 0.12 -3.07
C LEU A 57 12.51 1.61 -2.88
N GLY A 58 11.32 1.95 -2.36
CA GLY A 58 10.96 3.33 -2.01
C GLY A 58 11.95 3.96 -1.03
N LEU A 59 12.23 3.27 0.09
CA LEU A 59 13.20 3.74 1.10
C LEU A 59 14.65 3.70 0.62
N GLY A 60 15.00 2.73 -0.24
CA GLY A 60 16.33 2.61 -0.83
C GLY A 60 16.64 3.74 -1.82
N ALA A 61 15.61 4.34 -2.42
CA ALA A 61 15.75 5.50 -3.31
C ALA A 61 15.92 6.84 -2.57
N LEU A 62 15.76 6.87 -1.23
CA LEU A 62 15.89 8.07 -0.40
C LEU A 62 17.34 8.31 0.04
N THR A 63 17.72 9.57 0.10
CA THR A 63 18.98 10.03 0.74
C THR A 63 18.76 10.59 2.14
N ALA A 64 17.49 10.80 2.54
CA ALA A 64 17.14 11.33 3.86
C ALA A 64 17.65 10.40 4.98
N PRO A 65 18.31 10.94 6.02
CA PRO A 65 18.86 10.12 7.10
C PRO A 65 17.78 9.59 8.06
N ALA A 66 16.64 10.28 8.15
CA ALA A 66 15.55 9.96 9.05
C ALA A 66 14.19 10.22 8.36
N PRO A 67 13.78 9.38 7.40
CA PRO A 67 12.66 9.70 6.52
C PRO A 67 11.30 9.64 7.23
N ASP A 68 10.44 10.58 6.89
CA ASP A 68 9.01 10.56 7.18
C ASP A 68 8.25 9.93 6.01
N VAL A 69 7.44 8.91 6.29
CA VAL A 69 6.83 8.06 5.26
C VAL A 69 5.31 8.06 5.39
N VAL A 70 4.62 8.11 4.25
CA VAL A 70 3.20 7.78 4.13
C VAL A 70 3.05 6.46 3.39
N VAL A 71 2.19 5.59 3.89
CA VAL A 71 1.68 4.43 3.14
C VAL A 71 0.18 4.65 2.92
N GLY A 72 -0.27 4.63 1.66
CA GLY A 72 -1.68 4.58 1.31
C GLY A 72 -2.12 3.12 1.20
N GLY A 73 -3.15 2.74 1.94
CA GLY A 73 -3.60 1.36 2.12
C GLY A 73 -2.91 0.68 3.31
N LEU A 74 -3.68 -0.03 4.14
CA LEU A 74 -3.14 -0.83 5.24
C LEU A 74 -3.14 -2.33 4.89
N GLY A 75 -4.24 -2.82 4.31
CA GLY A 75 -4.34 -4.20 3.86
C GLY A 75 -4.09 -5.22 4.98
N LEU A 76 -3.12 -6.12 4.80
CA LEU A 76 -2.64 -7.06 5.83
C LEU A 76 -1.43 -6.53 6.61
N GLY A 77 -0.96 -5.32 6.30
CA GLY A 77 0.10 -4.63 7.04
C GLY A 77 1.53 -4.85 6.53
N TYR A 78 1.74 -5.62 5.47
CA TYR A 78 3.10 -6.00 5.02
C TYR A 78 3.95 -4.82 4.53
N THR A 79 3.36 -3.89 3.77
CA THR A 79 4.07 -2.67 3.33
C THR A 79 4.48 -1.81 4.54
N ALA A 80 3.55 -1.55 5.46
CA ALA A 80 3.80 -0.81 6.68
C ALA A 80 4.88 -1.47 7.56
N GLN A 81 4.81 -2.79 7.74
CA GLN A 81 5.77 -3.57 8.51
C GLN A 81 7.17 -3.50 7.89
N ALA A 82 7.27 -3.62 6.57
CA ALA A 82 8.53 -3.51 5.85
C ALA A 82 9.13 -2.10 5.93
N VAL A 83 8.30 -1.05 6.00
CA VAL A 83 8.76 0.31 6.27
C VAL A 83 9.33 0.41 7.69
N LEU A 84 8.62 -0.08 8.71
CA LEU A 84 9.08 -0.02 10.10
C LEU A 84 10.34 -0.87 10.36
N ALA A 85 10.57 -1.92 9.57
CA ALA A 85 11.80 -2.70 9.64
C ALA A 85 13.07 -1.89 9.28
N GLU A 86 12.94 -0.77 8.57
CA GLU A 86 14.04 0.18 8.35
C GLU A 86 14.22 1.07 9.59
N ALA A 87 15.34 0.89 10.28
CA ALA A 87 15.63 1.60 11.53
C ALA A 87 15.75 3.12 11.36
N ARG A 88 16.09 3.59 10.15
CA ARG A 88 16.18 5.03 9.85
C ARG A 88 14.83 5.73 9.85
N VAL A 89 13.72 5.03 9.57
CA VAL A 89 12.40 5.66 9.44
C VAL A 89 12.05 6.40 10.73
N ALA A 90 11.77 7.69 10.60
CA ALA A 90 11.45 8.57 11.72
C ALA A 90 9.97 8.50 12.09
N SER A 91 9.09 8.50 11.09
CA SER A 91 7.66 8.30 11.27
C SER A 91 7.03 7.60 10.07
N LEU A 92 5.96 6.86 10.35
CA LEU A 92 5.10 6.21 9.37
C LEU A 92 3.65 6.64 9.63
N THR A 93 3.00 7.20 8.63
CA THR A 93 1.55 7.41 8.62
C THR A 93 0.93 6.44 7.61
N VAL A 94 0.04 5.57 8.07
CA VAL A 94 -0.73 4.69 7.18
C VAL A 94 -2.13 5.25 7.03
N VAL A 95 -2.56 5.49 5.80
CA VAL A 95 -3.90 6.00 5.49
C VAL A 95 -4.75 4.86 4.95
N GLU A 96 -5.79 4.49 5.69
CA GLU A 96 -6.71 3.42 5.32
C GLU A 96 -8.15 3.92 5.35
N MET A 97 -8.91 3.66 4.31
CA MET A 97 -10.28 4.14 4.21
C MET A 97 -11.24 3.29 5.04
N LEU A 98 -10.99 1.98 5.07
CA LEU A 98 -11.88 0.99 5.66
C LEU A 98 -11.60 0.85 7.16
N ALA A 99 -12.48 1.43 7.98
CA ALA A 99 -12.44 1.28 9.44
C ALA A 99 -12.26 -0.19 9.90
N PRO A 100 -12.94 -1.20 9.30
CA PRO A 100 -12.75 -2.60 9.71
C PRO A 100 -11.30 -3.08 9.58
N VAL A 101 -10.57 -2.64 8.54
CA VAL A 101 -9.18 -3.05 8.31
C VAL A 101 -8.26 -2.49 9.39
N ILE A 102 -8.50 -1.25 9.83
CA ILE A 102 -7.79 -0.65 10.97
C ILE A 102 -8.12 -1.42 12.26
N GLU A 103 -9.40 -1.65 12.53
CA GLU A 103 -9.87 -2.36 13.72
C GLU A 103 -9.24 -3.77 13.83
N TRP A 104 -9.09 -4.49 12.73
CA TRP A 104 -8.45 -5.82 12.73
C TRP A 104 -6.99 -5.78 13.18
N HIS A 105 -6.26 -4.69 12.91
CA HIS A 105 -4.90 -4.51 13.41
C HIS A 105 -4.92 -4.10 14.89
N GLU A 106 -5.75 -3.13 15.27
CA GLU A 106 -5.84 -2.63 16.64
C GLU A 106 -6.30 -3.68 17.65
N THR A 107 -7.21 -4.56 17.23
CA THR A 107 -7.74 -5.65 18.07
C THR A 107 -6.86 -6.89 18.08
N GLY A 108 -5.80 -6.93 17.26
CA GLY A 108 -4.89 -8.07 17.15
C GLY A 108 -5.49 -9.28 16.42
N LEU A 109 -6.54 -9.07 15.61
CA LEU A 109 -7.12 -10.13 14.78
C LEU A 109 -6.17 -10.56 13.66
N LEU A 110 -5.33 -9.63 13.20
CA LEU A 110 -4.25 -9.87 12.25
C LEU A 110 -2.90 -10.10 12.97
N PRO A 111 -2.05 -11.02 12.48
CA PRO A 111 -0.76 -11.31 13.11
C PRO A 111 0.18 -10.11 13.26
N LEU A 112 0.15 -9.18 12.30
CA LEU A 112 1.00 -7.98 12.31
C LEU A 112 0.42 -6.82 13.15
N GLY A 113 -0.80 -6.96 13.67
CA GLY A 113 -1.50 -5.89 14.40
C GLY A 113 -0.66 -5.32 15.55
N ALA A 114 -0.21 -6.17 16.46
CA ALA A 114 0.56 -5.75 17.64
C ALA A 114 1.91 -5.11 17.31
N GLU A 115 2.56 -5.52 16.22
CA GLU A 115 3.83 -4.92 15.77
C GLU A 115 3.58 -3.51 15.23
N LEU A 116 2.56 -3.34 14.38
CA LEU A 116 2.25 -2.05 13.77
C LEU A 116 1.67 -1.05 14.77
N THR A 117 0.72 -1.47 15.61
CA THR A 117 0.04 -0.58 16.55
C THR A 117 0.86 -0.32 17.81
N GLY A 118 1.86 -1.16 18.07
CA GLY A 118 2.79 -1.02 19.19
C GLY A 118 4.03 -0.18 18.88
N ASP A 119 4.37 0.04 17.61
CA ASP A 119 5.52 0.86 17.23
C ASP A 119 5.19 2.36 17.35
N PRO A 120 5.90 3.14 18.18
CA PRO A 120 5.61 4.56 18.39
C PRO A 120 5.82 5.43 17.15
N ARG A 121 6.48 4.91 16.11
CA ARG A 121 6.67 5.60 14.83
C ARG A 121 5.45 5.48 13.92
N CYS A 122 4.58 4.50 14.16
CA CYS A 122 3.45 4.18 13.31
C CYS A 122 2.17 4.89 13.79
N ARG A 123 1.47 5.54 12.87
CA ARG A 123 0.13 6.07 13.10
C ARG A 123 -0.81 5.59 12.01
N LEU A 124 -1.89 4.93 12.40
CA LEU A 124 -3.00 4.59 11.51
C LEU A 124 -3.97 5.77 11.46
N VAL A 125 -4.36 6.17 10.26
CA VAL A 125 -5.30 7.27 10.01
C VAL A 125 -6.42 6.74 9.14
N GLN A 126 -7.65 6.83 9.63
CA GLN A 126 -8.81 6.51 8.82
C GLN A 126 -9.09 7.66 7.84
N GLY A 127 -9.01 7.40 6.53
CA GLY A 127 -9.25 8.42 5.52
C GLY A 127 -9.14 7.91 4.09
N ASP A 128 -9.71 8.67 3.15
CA ASP A 128 -9.54 8.42 1.73
C ASP A 128 -8.18 9.01 1.28
N PHE A 129 -7.22 8.14 0.98
CA PHE A 129 -5.89 8.55 0.56
C PHE A 129 -5.91 9.47 -0.66
N PHE A 130 -6.79 9.20 -1.63
CA PHE A 130 -6.84 9.96 -2.88
C PHE A 130 -7.42 11.36 -2.65
N GLU A 131 -8.46 11.49 -1.82
CA GLU A 131 -8.99 12.79 -1.41
C GLU A 131 -7.92 13.59 -0.62
N MET A 132 -7.21 12.93 0.28
CA MET A 132 -6.15 13.56 1.08
C MET A 132 -4.98 14.03 0.20
N ALA A 133 -4.57 13.23 -0.79
CA ALA A 133 -3.52 13.55 -1.76
C ALA A 133 -3.91 14.71 -2.70
N ALA A 134 -5.21 14.85 -3.02
CA ALA A 134 -5.73 15.96 -3.81
C ALA A 134 -5.87 17.25 -2.99
N SER A 135 -6.03 17.14 -1.67
CA SER A 135 -6.26 18.27 -0.77
C SER A 135 -5.01 19.14 -0.54
N THR A 136 -5.20 20.34 0.01
CA THR A 136 -4.09 21.17 0.50
C THR A 136 -3.64 20.78 1.92
N GLY A 137 -4.46 20.02 2.65
CA GLY A 137 -4.16 19.57 4.02
C GLY A 137 -3.19 18.39 4.07
N GLY A 138 -3.27 17.47 3.11
CA GLY A 138 -2.38 16.31 3.02
C GLY A 138 -2.63 15.25 4.10
N PHE A 139 -1.56 14.56 4.50
CA PHE A 139 -1.64 13.34 5.31
C PHE A 139 -1.42 13.52 6.82
N ASP A 140 -1.45 14.76 7.32
CA ASP A 140 -1.25 15.06 8.75
C ASP A 140 -2.23 16.15 9.18
N GLU A 141 -3.34 15.75 9.79
CA GLU A 141 -4.37 16.68 10.28
C GLU A 141 -3.82 17.68 11.32
N ALA A 142 -2.84 17.27 12.12
CA ALA A 142 -2.21 18.12 13.12
C ALA A 142 -1.22 19.12 12.49
N ARG A 143 -0.71 18.82 11.28
CA ARG A 143 0.21 19.67 10.53
C ARG A 143 -0.20 19.75 9.04
N PRO A 144 -1.27 20.49 8.72
CA PRO A 144 -1.72 20.64 7.34
C PRO A 144 -0.60 21.12 6.42
N GLY A 145 -0.45 20.48 5.26
CA GLY A 145 0.61 20.78 4.29
C GLY A 145 1.98 20.20 4.64
N ARG A 146 2.08 19.34 5.66
CA ARG A 146 3.29 18.57 5.95
C ARG A 146 3.72 17.79 4.70
N ARG A 147 5.02 17.82 4.44
CA ARG A 147 5.70 17.04 3.40
C ARG A 147 6.35 15.81 3.99
N PHE A 148 6.56 14.83 3.14
CA PHE A 148 7.10 13.52 3.47
C PHE A 148 8.26 13.19 2.53
N ASP A 149 9.18 12.34 2.99
CA ASP A 149 10.29 11.87 2.17
C ASP A 149 9.83 10.78 1.21
N ALA A 150 8.89 9.93 1.62
CA ALA A 150 8.25 8.95 0.75
C ALA A 150 6.73 8.86 0.91
N ILE A 151 6.05 8.62 -0.20
CA ILE A 151 4.63 8.26 -0.27
C ILE A 151 4.54 6.96 -1.08
N LEU A 152 4.10 5.88 -0.44
CA LEU A 152 4.03 4.54 -1.02
C LEU A 152 2.57 4.09 -1.09
N VAL A 153 2.07 3.80 -2.28
CA VAL A 153 0.65 3.48 -2.51
C VAL A 153 0.49 2.01 -2.79
N ASP A 154 -0.29 1.36 -1.94
CA ASP A 154 -0.63 -0.07 -1.93
C ASP A 154 -2.14 -0.21 -1.69
N ILE A 155 -2.92 0.35 -2.63
CA ILE A 155 -4.39 0.38 -2.58
C ILE A 155 -4.95 -0.47 -3.72
N ASP A 156 -4.77 -0.03 -4.97
CA ASP A 156 -5.37 -0.66 -6.15
C ASP A 156 -4.51 -1.76 -6.78
N HIS A 157 -5.14 -2.57 -7.65
CA HIS A 157 -4.45 -3.63 -8.39
C HIS A 157 -3.57 -3.12 -9.54
N ALA A 158 -4.00 -2.06 -10.22
CA ALA A 158 -3.20 -1.37 -11.22
C ALA A 158 -3.82 0.01 -11.51
N PRO A 159 -3.04 0.97 -12.06
CA PRO A 159 -3.54 2.29 -12.46
C PRO A 159 -4.45 2.27 -13.71
N SER A 160 -4.73 1.10 -14.28
CA SER A 160 -5.60 0.97 -15.45
C SER A 160 -7.08 1.10 -15.04
N PRO A 161 -7.94 1.79 -15.81
CA PRO A 161 -9.35 2.02 -15.47
C PRO A 161 -10.16 0.74 -15.18
N ASP A 162 -9.79 -0.39 -15.77
CA ASP A 162 -10.41 -1.71 -15.57
C ASP A 162 -9.93 -2.43 -14.29
N MET A 163 -8.95 -1.87 -13.58
CA MET A 163 -8.26 -2.47 -12.44
C MET A 163 -8.21 -1.56 -11.19
N LEU A 164 -8.94 -0.44 -11.24
CA LEU A 164 -9.19 0.43 -10.08
C LEU A 164 -10.14 -0.28 -9.09
N LEU A 165 -9.87 -0.20 -7.79
CA LEU A 165 -10.80 -0.75 -6.80
C LEU A 165 -12.05 0.12 -6.64
N ASP A 166 -11.93 1.41 -6.91
CA ASP A 166 -13.00 2.39 -6.79
C ASP A 166 -12.81 3.54 -7.79
N GLU A 167 -13.90 4.02 -8.38
CA GLU A 167 -13.92 5.14 -9.34
C GLU A 167 -13.29 6.43 -8.77
N ARG A 168 -13.28 6.61 -7.45
CA ARG A 168 -12.64 7.76 -6.78
C ARG A 168 -11.14 7.84 -7.00
N SER A 169 -10.49 6.72 -7.31
CA SER A 169 -9.07 6.68 -7.63
C SER A 169 -8.77 7.15 -9.07
N GLU A 170 -9.76 7.23 -9.96
CA GLU A 170 -9.56 7.56 -11.38
C GLU A 170 -8.90 8.93 -11.56
N GLY A 171 -9.36 9.93 -10.79
CA GLY A 171 -8.81 11.28 -10.83
C GLY A 171 -7.35 11.36 -10.38
N PHE A 172 -6.89 10.43 -9.52
CA PHE A 172 -5.52 10.42 -9.00
C PHE A 172 -4.48 10.07 -10.06
N TYR A 173 -4.79 9.13 -10.96
CA TYR A 173 -3.87 8.67 -11.99
C TYR A 173 -3.77 9.61 -13.21
N THR A 174 -4.51 10.72 -13.19
CA THR A 174 -4.35 11.80 -14.18
C THR A 174 -3.09 12.63 -13.90
N PRO A 175 -2.53 13.34 -14.90
CA PRO A 175 -1.41 14.26 -14.67
C PRO A 175 -1.69 15.29 -13.57
N ASP A 176 -2.91 15.82 -13.48
CA ASP A 176 -3.28 16.79 -12.45
C ASP A 176 -3.34 16.15 -11.05
N GLY A 177 -3.82 14.90 -10.95
CA GLY A 177 -3.85 14.13 -9.71
C GLY A 177 -2.45 13.77 -9.22
N LEU A 178 -1.59 13.27 -10.10
CA LEU A 178 -0.20 12.98 -9.78
C LEU A 178 0.58 14.25 -9.42
N ALA A 179 0.37 15.36 -10.15
CA ALA A 179 0.94 16.66 -9.82
C ALA A 179 0.46 17.16 -8.47
N ALA A 180 -0.80 16.89 -8.09
CA ALA A 180 -1.32 17.24 -6.79
C ALA A 180 -0.58 16.53 -5.66
N MET A 181 -0.34 15.24 -5.81
CA MET A 181 0.37 14.42 -4.84
C MET A 181 1.83 14.88 -4.63
N THR A 182 2.53 15.34 -5.67
CA THR A 182 3.94 15.82 -5.54
C THR A 182 4.10 16.97 -4.54
N ARG A 183 3.04 17.75 -4.26
CA ARG A 183 3.07 18.82 -3.25
C ARG A 183 3.28 18.32 -1.82
N HIS A 184 2.99 17.05 -1.57
CA HIS A 184 3.17 16.39 -0.28
C HIS A 184 4.53 15.71 -0.15
N LEU A 185 5.39 15.76 -1.18
CA LEU A 185 6.77 15.26 -1.11
C LEU A 185 7.75 16.40 -0.84
N HIS A 186 8.82 16.11 -0.10
CA HIS A 186 10.00 16.97 -0.06
C HIS A 186 10.71 16.99 -1.41
N PRO A 187 11.50 18.04 -1.73
CA PRO A 187 12.45 17.97 -2.84
C PRO A 187 13.35 16.73 -2.71
N GLY A 188 13.54 16.00 -3.80
CA GLY A 188 14.21 14.69 -3.80
C GLY A 188 13.41 13.54 -3.17
N GLY A 189 12.16 13.77 -2.76
CA GLY A 189 11.25 12.76 -2.21
C GLY A 189 10.81 11.73 -3.25
N VAL A 190 10.35 10.58 -2.78
CA VAL A 190 10.04 9.41 -3.60
C VAL A 190 8.56 9.06 -3.52
N PHE A 191 7.94 8.89 -4.67
CA PHE A 191 6.66 8.23 -4.80
C PHE A 191 6.87 6.77 -5.20
N GLY A 192 6.11 5.86 -4.60
CA GLY A 192 6.05 4.46 -4.98
C GLY A 192 4.60 4.02 -5.21
N LEU A 193 4.36 3.23 -6.24
CA LEU A 193 3.05 2.66 -6.56
C LEU A 193 3.22 1.16 -6.82
N TRP A 194 2.47 0.36 -6.08
CA TRP A 194 2.36 -1.07 -6.33
C TRP A 194 1.41 -1.36 -7.50
N SER A 195 1.71 -2.43 -8.24
CA SER A 195 0.81 -2.98 -9.25
C SER A 195 0.97 -4.49 -9.36
N ASN A 196 -0.16 -5.18 -9.52
CA ASN A 196 -0.21 -6.61 -9.74
C ASN A 196 0.27 -7.02 -11.14
N ASP A 197 0.35 -6.09 -12.08
CA ASP A 197 0.71 -6.37 -13.47
C ASP A 197 2.21 -6.26 -13.72
N ARG A 198 2.61 -6.70 -14.93
CA ARG A 198 3.97 -6.50 -15.44
C ARG A 198 4.22 -5.02 -15.76
N PRO A 199 5.49 -4.60 -15.91
CA PRO A 199 5.80 -3.21 -16.18
C PRO A 199 5.11 -2.70 -17.45
N ASP A 200 4.43 -1.57 -17.32
CA ASP A 200 3.80 -0.81 -18.38
C ASP A 200 4.51 0.53 -18.55
N ALA A 201 5.00 0.79 -19.77
CA ALA A 201 5.66 2.03 -20.11
C ALA A 201 4.75 3.25 -19.95
N GLY A 202 3.43 3.10 -20.19
CA GLY A 202 2.46 4.18 -20.08
C GLY A 202 2.37 4.74 -18.65
N VAL A 203 2.50 3.88 -17.64
CA VAL A 203 2.52 4.30 -16.23
C VAL A 203 3.78 5.09 -15.91
N THR A 204 4.95 4.61 -16.37
CA THR A 204 6.21 5.35 -16.19
C THR A 204 6.23 6.67 -16.96
N GLU A 205 5.65 6.72 -18.16
CA GLU A 205 5.53 7.94 -18.96
C GLU A 205 4.62 8.95 -18.27
N ALA A 206 3.47 8.51 -17.72
CA ALA A 206 2.57 9.35 -16.96
C ALA A 206 3.27 9.94 -15.71
N LEU A 207 3.99 9.12 -14.94
CA LEU A 207 4.79 9.59 -13.81
C LEU A 207 5.86 10.60 -14.25
N ALA A 208 6.56 10.34 -15.36
CA ALA A 208 7.58 11.24 -15.90
C ALA A 208 7.03 12.59 -16.40
N THR A 209 5.71 12.76 -16.52
CA THR A 209 5.12 14.08 -16.82
C THR A 209 5.13 15.04 -15.63
N VAL A 210 5.26 14.52 -14.39
CA VAL A 210 5.20 15.32 -13.16
C VAL A 210 6.42 15.14 -12.24
N PHE A 211 7.18 14.07 -12.42
CA PHE A 211 8.40 13.76 -11.68
C PHE A 211 9.65 13.94 -12.55
N ASP A 212 10.79 14.26 -11.91
CA ASP A 212 12.08 14.42 -12.60
C ASP A 212 12.64 13.07 -13.09
N GLU A 213 12.41 12.01 -12.30
CA GLU A 213 12.80 10.64 -12.62
C GLU A 213 11.61 9.71 -12.35
N ALA A 214 11.34 8.76 -13.25
CA ALA A 214 10.36 7.70 -13.06
C ALA A 214 10.87 6.39 -13.66
N TRP A 215 10.67 5.28 -12.96
CA TRP A 215 11.11 3.95 -13.39
C TRP A 215 10.22 2.85 -12.84
N ALA A 216 10.30 1.66 -13.43
CA ALA A 216 9.56 0.47 -13.02
C ALA A 216 10.53 -0.63 -12.58
N GLU A 217 10.26 -1.24 -11.44
CA GLU A 217 11.01 -2.36 -10.88
C GLU A 217 10.15 -3.63 -10.92
N PRO A 218 10.46 -4.61 -11.80
CA PRO A 218 9.75 -5.88 -11.82
C PRO A 218 10.12 -6.73 -10.59
N VAL A 219 9.11 -7.14 -9.83
CA VAL A 219 9.28 -8.02 -8.66
C VAL A 219 8.80 -9.41 -9.03
N THR A 220 9.75 -10.33 -9.23
CA THR A 220 9.43 -11.73 -9.57
C THR A 220 9.62 -12.64 -8.38
N PHE A 221 8.60 -13.45 -8.09
CA PHE A 221 8.61 -14.45 -7.03
C PHE A 221 7.99 -15.75 -7.52
N GLU A 222 8.38 -16.86 -6.88
CA GLU A 222 7.78 -18.16 -7.14
C GLU A 222 6.35 -18.18 -6.59
N ASN A 223 5.38 -18.53 -7.43
CA ASN A 223 4.00 -18.74 -6.99
C ASN A 223 3.82 -20.21 -6.58
N PRO A 224 3.86 -20.57 -5.27
CA PRO A 224 3.69 -21.95 -4.82
C PRO A 224 2.36 -22.60 -5.19
N LEU A 225 1.32 -21.81 -5.50
CA LEU A 225 0.02 -22.36 -5.90
C LEU A 225 0.00 -22.80 -7.37
N GLN A 226 0.71 -22.06 -8.23
CA GLN A 226 0.79 -22.30 -9.67
C GLN A 226 2.08 -23.01 -10.11
N ASN A 227 3.05 -23.14 -9.21
CA ASN A 227 4.38 -23.71 -9.46
C ASN A 227 5.08 -23.08 -10.68
N ARG A 228 4.99 -21.75 -10.77
CA ARG A 228 5.60 -20.92 -11.82
C ARG A 228 5.96 -19.54 -11.26
N PRO A 229 6.92 -18.82 -11.85
CA PRO A 229 7.18 -17.45 -11.47
C PRO A 229 5.99 -16.55 -11.81
N PHE A 230 5.73 -15.60 -10.91
CA PHE A 230 4.78 -14.50 -11.12
C PHE A 230 5.54 -13.18 -10.96
N THR A 231 5.19 -12.19 -11.79
CA THR A 231 5.87 -10.89 -11.81
C THR A 231 4.83 -9.81 -11.58
N GLN A 232 5.04 -9.04 -10.53
CA GLN A 232 4.34 -7.79 -10.22
C GLN A 232 5.29 -6.61 -10.45
N THR A 233 4.79 -5.38 -10.34
CA THR A 233 5.60 -4.19 -10.60
C THR A 233 5.51 -3.20 -9.43
N VAL A 234 6.66 -2.62 -9.10
CA VAL A 234 6.74 -1.43 -8.26
C VAL A 234 7.17 -0.28 -9.17
N TYR A 235 6.30 0.70 -9.36
CA TYR A 235 6.63 1.95 -10.03
C TYR A 235 7.18 2.93 -9.01
N LEU A 236 8.26 3.62 -9.36
CA LEU A 236 8.92 4.60 -8.51
C LEU A 236 9.10 5.88 -9.29
N ALA A 237 8.99 7.00 -8.58
CA ALA A 237 9.27 8.31 -9.15
C ALA A 237 9.89 9.22 -8.10
N ARG A 238 10.70 10.18 -8.54
CA ARG A 238 11.42 11.11 -7.67
C ARG A 238 11.19 12.55 -8.10
N THR A 239 10.88 13.41 -7.14
CA THR A 239 10.78 14.86 -7.37
C THR A 239 12.16 15.49 -7.55
N ALA A 240 12.22 16.64 -8.22
CA ALA A 240 13.42 17.48 -8.28
C ALA A 240 14.06 17.70 -6.90
N ARG A 241 15.40 17.70 -6.85
CA ARG A 241 16.20 17.97 -5.64
C ARG A 241 16.28 19.46 -5.32
#